data_AF-A0A0S9S7G4-F1
#
_entry.id   AF-A0A0S9S7G4-F1
#
_cell.length_a   1.000
_cell.length_b   1.000
_cell.length_c   1.000
_cell.angle_alpha   90.00
_cell.angle_beta   90.00
_cell.angle_gamma   90.00
#
_symmetry.space_group_name_H-M   'P 1'
#
loop_
_entity.id
_entity.type
_entity.pdbx_description
1 polymer ?
#
loop_
_entity_poly.entity_id
_entity_poly.type
_entity_poly.pdbx_seq_one_letter_code
_entity_poly.pdbx_strand_id
1 'polypeptide(L)' 'MLSYEDLRNATAGDERDALWRSLEQDVAEIRRGGRGMIQAERPADLARALGRDRRAQDPRRARSAS' A
#
# COMPACT_ATOMS: atom_id res chain seq x y z
N MET A 1 19.11 -7.29 -25.88
CA MET A 1 18.23 -7.22 -24.70
C MET A 1 19.10 -6.74 -23.55
N LEU A 2 18.83 -5.58 -22.97
CA LEU A 2 19.64 -5.04 -21.87
C LEU A 2 19.45 -5.91 -20.63
N SER A 3 20.54 -6.30 -19.96
CA SER A 3 20.46 -7.02 -18.70
C SER A 3 20.06 -6.08 -17.55
N TYR A 4 19.60 -6.65 -16.44
CA TYR A 4 19.30 -5.87 -15.23
C TYR A 4 20.52 -5.07 -14.74
N GLU A 5 21.71 -5.65 -14.83
CA GLU A 5 22.96 -4.98 -14.47
C GLU A 5 23.32 -3.85 -15.47
N ASP A 6 23.01 -4.01 -16.76
CA ASP A 6 23.22 -2.93 -17.74
C ASP A 6 22.30 -1.74 -17.48
N LEU A 7 21.05 -2.00 -17.08
CA LEU A 7 20.08 -0.95 -16.74
C LEU A 7 20.47 -0.20 -15.45
N ARG A 8 20.98 -0.94 -14.45
CA ARG A 8 21.51 -0.42 -13.19
C ARG A 8 22.77 0.43 -13.40
N ASN A 9 23.64 0.03 -14.34
CA ASN A 9 24.87 0.75 -14.67
C ASN A 9 24.59 1.97 -15.57
N ALA A 10 23.55 1.93 -16.41
CA ALA A 10 23.15 3.04 -17.26
C ALA A 10 22.50 4.21 -16.49
N THR A 11 21.87 3.92 -15.36
CA THR A 11 21.39 4.92 -14.39
C THR A 11 22.56 5.39 -13.52
N ALA A 12 23.42 6.25 -14.07
CA ALA A 12 24.54 6.81 -13.34
C ALA A 12 24.05 7.57 -12.09
N GLY A 13 24.59 7.17 -10.93
CA GLY A 13 24.59 7.88 -9.64
C GLY A 13 23.26 8.50 -9.19
N ASP A 14 23.02 9.75 -9.59
CA ASP A 14 21.99 10.61 -9.04
C ASP A 14 20.56 10.16 -9.38
N GLU A 15 20.32 9.64 -10.59
CA GLU A 15 18.99 9.16 -10.98
C GLU A 15 18.63 7.89 -10.19
N ARG A 16 19.59 6.99 -10.02
CA ARG A 16 19.43 5.80 -9.18
C ARG A 16 19.17 6.18 -7.73
N ASP A 17 19.89 7.15 -7.20
CA ASP A 17 19.71 7.62 -5.83
C ASP A 17 18.35 8.30 -5.64
N ALA A 18 17.85 9.03 -6.63
CA ALA A 18 16.51 9.61 -6.61
C ALA A 18 15.43 8.51 -6.58
N LEU A 19 15.57 7.48 -7.41
CA LEU A 19 14.66 6.33 -7.42
C LEU A 19 14.68 5.57 -6.09
N TRP A 20 15.87 5.40 -5.50
CA TRP A 20 16.01 4.76 -4.19
C TRP A 20 15.39 5.56 -3.05
N ARG A 21 15.59 6.89 -3.02
CA ARG A 21 14.90 7.74 -2.03
C ARG A 21 13.39 7.68 -2.20
N SER A 22 12.89 7.68 -3.44
CA SER A 22 11.45 7.54 -3.70
C SER A 22 10.91 6.22 -3.17
N LEU A 23 11.60 5.10 -3.45
CA LEU A 23 11.14 3.79 -2.95
C LEU A 23 11.21 3.70 -1.43
N GLU A 24 12.26 4.22 -0.81
CA GLU A 24 12.39 4.25 0.65
C GLU A 24 11.22 5.04 1.28
N GLN A 25 10.82 6.15 0.66
CA GLN A 25 9.68 6.94 1.10
C GLN A 25 8.36 6.17 0.98
N ASP A 26 8.12 5.50 -0.15
CA ASP A 26 6.92 4.69 -0.37
C ASP A 26 6.84 3.52 0.63
N VAL A 27 7.96 2.82 0.87
CA VAL A 27 8.03 1.74 1.86
C VAL A 27 7.81 2.26 3.27
N ALA A 28 8.34 3.44 3.61
CA ALA A 28 8.10 4.07 4.90
C ALA A 28 6.61 4.44 5.08
N GLU A 29 5.94 4.91 4.03
CA GLU A 29 4.50 5.18 4.05
C GLU A 29 3.69 3.89 4.26
N ILE A 30 4.02 2.82 3.53
CA ILE A 30 3.37 1.51 3.67
C ILE A 30 3.52 0.99 5.11
N ARG A 31 4.73 1.04 5.67
CA ARG A 31 5.01 0.58 7.05
C ARG A 31 4.22 1.33 8.11
N ARG A 32 3.88 2.60 7.87
CA ARG A 32 3.04 3.41 8.76
C ARG A 32 1.55 3.04 8.68
N GLY A 33 1.17 2.09 7.82
CA GLY A 33 -0.22 1.74 7.57
C GLY A 33 -0.86 2.73 6.60
N GLY A 34 -0.25 2.90 5.42
CA GLY A 34 -0.70 3.80 4.37
C GLY A 34 -2.16 3.61 3.97
N ARG A 35 -2.71 4.59 3.24
CA ARG A 35 -4.14 4.63 2.87
C ARG A 35 -4.56 3.33 2.16
N GLY A 36 -5.57 2.65 2.71
CA GLY A 36 -6.06 1.38 2.15
C GLY A 36 -5.32 0.12 2.63
N MET A 37 -4.30 0.26 3.48
CA MET A 37 -3.68 -0.86 4.20
C MET A 37 -4.42 -1.12 5.51
N ILE A 38 -4.49 -2.40 5.90
CA ILE A 38 -5.03 -2.83 7.20
C ILE A 38 -3.88 -3.46 7.98
N GLN A 39 -3.56 -2.89 9.15
CA GLN A 39 -2.64 -3.52 10.08
C GLN A 39 -3.36 -4.70 10.75
N ALA A 40 -2.90 -5.92 10.45
CA ALA A 40 -3.48 -7.15 10.97
C ALA A 40 -2.36 -8.11 11.41
N GLU A 41 -2.39 -8.54 12.67
CA GLU A 41 -1.45 -9.53 13.20
C GLU A 41 -1.99 -10.96 13.01
N ARG A 42 -3.32 -11.11 12.92
CA ARG A 42 -3.99 -12.40 12.70
C ARG A 42 -5.04 -12.30 11.59
N PRO A 43 -5.37 -13.41 10.90
CA PRO A 43 -6.41 -13.42 9.87
C PRO A 43 -7.77 -12.87 10.35
N ALA A 44 -8.10 -13.06 11.63
CA ALA A 44 -9.33 -12.55 12.22
C ALA A 44 -9.41 -11.01 12.26
N ASP A 45 -8.26 -10.33 12.39
CA ASP A 45 -8.20 -8.86 12.45
C ASP A 45 -8.57 -8.26 11.09
N LEU A 46 -8.10 -8.88 10.00
CA LEU A 46 -8.47 -8.53 8.64
C LEU A 46 -9.97 -8.74 8.38
N ALA A 47 -10.51 -9.90 8.77
CA ALA A 47 -11.94 -10.20 8.62
C ALA A 47 -12.83 -9.19 9.37
N ARG A 48 -12.37 -8.73 10.55
CA ARG A 48 -13.06 -7.71 11.34
C ARG A 48 -13.03 -6.35 10.66
N ALA A 49 -11.88 -5.92 10.15
CA ALA A 49 -11.70 -4.65 9.45
C ALA A 49 -12.52 -4.62 8.13
N LEU A 50 -12.30 -5.61 7.24
CA LEU A 50 -13.03 -5.71 5.97
C LEU A 50 -14.53 -5.93 6.16
N GLY A 51 -14.93 -6.67 7.20
CA GLY A 51 -16.34 -6.85 7.55
C GLY A 51 -17.00 -5.56 8.02
N ARG A 52 -16.27 -4.69 8.73
CA ARG A 52 -16.76 -3.36 9.15
C ARG A 52 -16.99 -2.47 7.92
N ASP A 53 -16.03 -2.42 7.01
CA ASP A 53 -16.14 -1.59 5.80
C ASP A 53 -17.25 -2.07 4.88
N ARG A 54 -17.37 -3.39 4.68
CA ARG A 54 -18.46 -3.97 3.90
C ARG A 54 -19.84 -3.66 4.49
N ARG A 55 -19.98 -3.60 5.83
CA ARG A 55 -21.23 -3.19 6.49
C ARG A 55 -21.48 -1.69 6.40
N ALA A 56 -20.45 -0.86 6.45
CA ALA A 56 -20.56 0.59 6.26
C ALA A 56 -20.99 0.94 4.83
N GLN A 57 -20.57 0.14 3.86
CA GLN A 57 -20.93 0.27 2.45
C GLN A 57 -22.26 -0.41 2.10
N ASP A 58 -22.93 -1.12 3.02
CA ASP A 58 -24.22 -1.76 2.73
C ASP A 58 -25.32 -0.69 2.58
N PRO A 59 -25.81 -0.46 1.35
CA PRO A 59 -26.80 0.58 1.09
C PRO A 59 -28.16 0.29 1.74
N ARG A 60 -28.42 -0.96 2.18
CA ARG A 60 -29.65 -1.30 2.91
C ARG A 60 -29.66 -0.72 4.31
N ARG A 61 -28.49 -0.58 4.96
CA ARG A 61 -28.37 -0.02 6.32
C ARG A 61 -28.35 1.51 6.34
N ALA A 62 -27.82 2.13 5.28
CA ALA A 62 -27.89 3.57 5.05
C ALA A 62 -29.35 4.07 4.90
N ARG A 63 -30.21 3.25 4.30
CA ARG A 63 -31.65 3.56 4.11
C ARG A 63 -32.53 3.34 5.35
N SER A 64 -32.09 2.51 6.30
CA SER A 64 -32.82 2.28 7.57
C SER A 64 -32.46 3.28 8.67
N ALA A 65 -31.55 4.23 8.41
CA ALA A 65 -31.11 5.26 9.35
C ALA A 65 -31.62 6.66 8.97
N SER A 66 -32.56 6.76 8.01
CA SER A 66 -33.30 7.98 7.64
C SER A 66 -34.74 7.93 8.12
#